data_AF-A0A2N6A5L9-F1
#
_entry.id   AF-A0A2N6A5L9-F1
#
_cell.length_a   1.000
_cell.length_b   1.000
_cell.length_c   1.000
_cell.angle_alpha   90.00
_cell.angle_beta   90.00
_cell.angle_gamma   90.00
#
_symmetry.space_group_name_H-M   'P 1'
#
loop_
_entity.id
_entity.type
_entity.pdbx_description
1 polymer ?
#
loop_
_entity_poly.entity_id
_entity_poly.type
_entity_poly.pdbx_seq_one_letter_code
_entity_poly.pdbx_strand_id
1 'polypeptide(L)'
;MKIIIKTSAALFTFAILILHSYFASAQTPQSINYQAIARDNGGMVMVNQSVSLQIRILQGSSTGTQVCDETFATTTNDFGLINLQIGSQDPTAFAAIDWAAGPYWIEVSLNGNLFGTSQLVSVPYALHANTADSLVDFSETDPVFNAS
;
A
#
# COMPACT_ATOMS: atom_id res chain seq x y z
N MET A 1 -20.49 -39.93 -32.66
CA MET A 1 -21.27 -39.23 -31.61
C MET A 1 -20.46 -38.94 -30.33
N LYS A 2 -19.81 -39.93 -29.70
CA LYS A 2 -19.00 -39.71 -28.47
C LYS A 2 -17.79 -38.75 -28.61
N ILE A 3 -17.18 -38.63 -29.80
CA ILE A 3 -16.01 -37.76 -30.05
C ILE A 3 -16.41 -36.27 -30.11
N ILE A 4 -17.52 -35.96 -30.78
CA ILE A 4 -18.04 -34.58 -30.94
C ILE A 4 -18.51 -34.01 -29.59
N ILE A 5 -19.06 -34.86 -28.71
CA ILE A 5 -19.48 -34.47 -27.35
C ILE A 5 -18.25 -34.15 -26.47
N LYS A 6 -17.13 -34.87 -26.64
CA LYS A 6 -15.89 -34.62 -25.88
C LYS A 6 -15.20 -33.32 -26.29
N THR A 7 -15.18 -33.00 -27.59
CA THR A 7 -14.58 -31.75 -28.09
C THR A 7 -15.41 -30.51 -27.73
N SER A 8 -16.75 -30.62 -27.77
CA SER A 8 -17.66 -29.56 -27.32
C SER A 8 -17.55 -29.30 -25.81
N ALA A 9 -17.45 -30.35 -24.99
CA ALA A 9 -17.22 -30.22 -23.56
C ALA A 9 -15.87 -29.55 -23.25
N ALA A 10 -14.79 -29.92 -23.97
CA ALA A 10 -13.48 -29.31 -23.80
C ALA A 10 -13.46 -27.81 -24.13
N LEU A 11 -14.15 -27.40 -25.21
CA LEU A 11 -14.24 -25.99 -25.59
C LEU A 11 -15.02 -25.16 -24.56
N PHE A 12 -16.08 -25.74 -23.98
CA PHE A 12 -16.86 -25.11 -22.91
C PHE A 12 -16.05 -24.95 -21.61
N THR A 13 -15.28 -25.98 -21.22
CA THR A 13 -14.38 -25.89 -20.07
C THR A 13 -13.29 -24.84 -20.26
N PHE A 14 -12.74 -24.70 -21.46
CA PHE A 14 -11.73 -23.68 -21.77
C PHE A 14 -12.30 -22.25 -21.68
N ALA A 15 -13.52 -22.03 -22.19
CA ALA A 15 -14.20 -20.73 -22.09
C ALA A 15 -14.51 -20.33 -20.63
N ILE A 16 -14.88 -21.30 -19.78
CA ILE A 16 -15.08 -21.08 -18.34
C ILE A 16 -13.77 -20.66 -17.67
N LEU A 17 -12.65 -21.29 -17.99
CA LEU A 17 -11.35 -20.94 -17.41
C LEU A 17 -10.92 -19.51 -17.79
N ILE A 18 -11.17 -19.06 -19.03
CA ILE A 18 -10.89 -17.68 -19.47
C ILE A 18 -11.79 -16.67 -18.73
N LEU A 19 -13.06 -17.00 -18.49
CA LEU A 19 -13.97 -16.13 -17.74
C LEU A 19 -13.53 -15.96 -16.27
N HIS A 20 -12.93 -16.99 -15.67
CA HIS A 20 -12.45 -16.94 -14.27
C HIS A 20 -11.16 -16.11 -14.11
N SER A 21 -10.31 -15.99 -15.15
CA SER A 21 -9.11 -15.14 -15.08
C SER A 21 -9.40 -13.65 -14.91
N TYR A 22 -10.61 -13.16 -15.27
CA TYR A 22 -11.01 -11.77 -15.08
C TYR A 22 -11.35 -11.40 -13.63
N PHE A 23 -11.53 -12.38 -12.76
CA PHE A 23 -11.85 -12.16 -11.33
C PHE A 23 -10.63 -12.27 -10.42
N ALA A 24 -9.42 -12.36 -10.98
CA ALA A 24 -8.19 -12.39 -10.18
C ALA A 24 -7.93 -11.01 -9.55
N SER A 25 -8.29 -10.85 -8.28
CA SER A 25 -7.92 -9.67 -7.50
C SER A 25 -6.51 -9.85 -6.95
N ALA A 26 -5.52 -9.30 -7.64
CA ALA A 26 -4.12 -9.25 -7.20
C ALA A 26 -3.81 -7.93 -6.47
N GLN A 27 -4.73 -7.45 -5.62
CA GLN A 27 -4.51 -6.23 -4.86
C GLN A 27 -3.48 -6.50 -3.76
N THR A 28 -2.26 -5.99 -3.95
CA THR A 28 -1.25 -5.99 -2.89
C THR A 28 -1.80 -5.19 -1.70
N PRO A 29 -1.60 -5.63 -0.46
CA PRO A 29 -2.01 -4.84 0.70
C PRO A 29 -1.46 -3.40 0.59
N GLN A 30 -2.36 -2.42 0.49
CA GLN A 30 -2.00 -1.00 0.37
C GLN A 30 -1.87 -0.39 1.77
N SER A 31 -0.93 -0.90 2.55
CA SER A 31 -0.63 -0.35 3.88
C SER A 31 0.84 -0.44 4.24
N ILE A 32 1.29 0.46 5.11
CA ILE A 32 2.66 0.50 5.65
C ILE A 32 2.61 0.17 7.13
N ASN A 33 3.35 -0.88 7.53
CA ASN A 33 3.53 -1.18 8.95
C ASN A 33 4.32 -0.06 9.64
N TYR A 34 3.82 0.40 10.78
CA TYR A 34 4.44 1.46 11.57
C TYR A 34 4.43 1.08 13.05
N GLN A 35 5.57 1.35 13.70
CA GLN A 35 5.76 1.10 15.13
C GLN A 35 6.32 2.34 15.80
N ALA A 36 5.75 2.69 16.94
CA ALA A 36 6.19 3.83 17.74
C ALA A 36 6.16 3.51 19.23
N ILE A 37 7.04 4.14 19.99
CA ILE A 37 7.04 4.07 21.46
C ILE A 37 6.60 5.43 21.98
N ALA A 38 5.44 5.48 22.63
CA ALA A 38 4.89 6.70 23.19
C ALA A 38 5.59 7.05 24.51
N ARG A 39 6.03 8.31 24.62
CA ARG A 39 6.65 8.87 25.81
C ARG A 39 5.94 10.17 26.19
N ASP A 40 5.86 10.43 27.49
CA ASP A 40 5.36 11.70 28.01
C ASP A 40 6.43 12.81 27.95
N ASN A 41 6.06 14.02 28.39
CA ASN A 41 6.97 15.17 28.42
C ASN A 41 8.16 15.01 29.39
N GLY A 42 8.07 14.08 30.35
CA GLY A 42 9.18 13.70 31.22
C GLY A 42 10.11 12.65 30.61
N GLY A 43 9.81 12.17 29.40
CA GLY A 43 10.53 11.08 28.73
C GLY A 43 10.16 9.68 29.22
N MET A 44 9.19 9.58 30.13
CA MET A 44 8.70 8.31 30.68
C MET A 44 7.79 7.62 29.67
N VAL A 45 7.85 6.30 29.64
CA VAL A 45 7.05 5.48 28.71
C VAL A 45 5.57 5.52 29.13
N MET A 46 4.68 5.80 28.18
CA MET A 46 3.24 5.78 28.41
C MET A 46 2.72 4.34 28.32
N VAL A 47 2.66 3.63 29.44
CA VAL A 47 2.26 2.21 29.49
C VAL A 47 0.76 2.04 29.68
N ASN A 48 0.12 1.16 28.88
CA ASN A 48 -1.32 0.84 28.98
C ASN A 48 -2.23 2.08 28.97
N GLN A 49 -1.86 3.10 28.19
CA GLN A 49 -2.60 4.35 28.07
C GLN A 49 -3.37 4.41 26.77
N SER A 50 -4.63 4.85 26.85
CA SER A 50 -5.42 5.22 25.67
C SER A 50 -4.85 6.50 25.08
N VAL A 51 -4.52 6.46 23.79
CA VAL A 51 -3.94 7.56 23.05
C VAL A 51 -4.60 7.69 21.69
N SER A 52 -4.66 8.94 21.20
CA SER A 52 -5.04 9.26 19.84
C SER A 52 -3.77 9.59 19.06
N LEU A 53 -3.41 8.75 18.09
CA LEU A 53 -2.27 8.99 17.20
C LEU A 53 -2.80 9.46 15.85
N GLN A 54 -2.40 10.66 15.44
CA GLN A 54 -2.68 11.18 14.12
C GLN A 54 -1.42 11.09 13.26
N ILE A 55 -1.58 10.52 12.07
CA ILE A 55 -0.53 10.35 11.07
C ILE A 55 -0.97 11.06 9.80
N ARG A 56 -0.13 11.96 9.32
CA ARG A 56 -0.33 12.64 8.04
C ARG A 56 0.81 12.35 7.09
N ILE A 57 0.47 12.18 5.82
CA ILE A 57 1.46 12.08 4.75
C ILE A 57 1.48 13.41 4.02
N LEU A 58 2.66 14.03 3.94
CA LEU A 58 2.90 15.32 3.32
C LEU A 58 3.76 15.13 2.06
N GLN A 59 3.43 15.83 0.98
CA GLN A 59 4.17 15.78 -0.30
C GLN A 59 5.07 17.00 -0.48
N GLY A 60 6.26 16.79 -1.03
CA GLY A 60 7.19 17.84 -1.48
C GLY A 60 8.11 18.42 -0.40
N SER A 61 7.62 18.60 0.84
CA SER A 61 8.46 18.98 2.00
C SER A 61 7.86 18.54 3.34
N SER A 62 8.60 18.73 4.44
CA SER A 62 8.14 18.48 5.82
C SER A 62 6.97 19.36 6.27
N THR A 63 6.61 20.39 5.48
CA THR A 63 5.44 21.25 5.69
C THR A 63 4.64 21.38 4.40
N GLY A 64 4.73 20.37 3.53
CA GLY A 64 4.12 20.38 2.21
C GLY A 64 2.62 20.08 2.24
N THR A 65 2.08 19.75 1.07
CA THR A 65 0.65 19.45 0.93
C THR A 65 0.31 18.13 1.61
N GLN A 66 -0.70 18.12 2.48
CA GLN A 66 -1.25 16.91 3.05
C GLN A 66 -2.00 16.11 1.99
N VAL A 67 -1.58 14.86 1.77
CA VAL A 67 -2.21 13.94 0.80
C VAL A 67 -3.00 12.83 1.48
N CYS A 68 -2.73 12.56 2.76
CA CYS A 68 -3.47 11.58 3.57
C CYS A 68 -3.41 12.01 5.05
N ASP A 69 -4.49 11.76 5.79
CA ASP A 69 -4.62 12.06 7.22
C ASP A 69 -5.43 10.94 7.89
N GLU A 70 -4.77 10.21 8.78
CA GLU A 70 -5.35 9.09 9.49
C GLU A 70 -5.26 9.32 10.99
N THR A 71 -6.36 9.06 11.70
CA THR A 71 -6.39 9.12 13.16
C THR A 71 -6.69 7.74 13.73
N PHE A 72 -5.84 7.29 14.64
CA PHE A 72 -5.91 6.00 15.31
C PHE A 72 -6.21 6.20 16.80
N ALA A 73 -7.32 5.66 17.28
CA ALA A 73 -7.56 5.48 18.69
C ALA A 73 -7.01 4.11 19.12
N THR A 74 -5.95 4.11 19.93
CA THR A 74 -5.25 2.87 20.32
C THR A 74 -4.78 2.93 21.77
N THR A 75 -4.40 1.78 22.31
CA THR A 75 -3.85 1.67 23.66
C THR A 75 -2.42 1.17 23.55
N THR A 76 -1.49 1.88 24.19
CA THR A 76 -0.08 1.46 24.25
C THR A 76 0.06 0.18 25.07
N ASN A 77 1.06 -0.66 24.77
CA ASN A 77 1.30 -1.87 25.56
C ASN A 77 2.19 -1.62 26.80
N ASP A 78 2.62 -2.70 27.47
CA ASP A 78 3.52 -2.69 28.64
C ASP A 78 4.88 -1.99 28.39
N PHE A 79 5.24 -1.79 27.13
CA PHE A 79 6.47 -1.11 26.70
C PHE A 79 6.21 0.26 26.07
N GLY A 80 4.97 0.77 26.16
CA GLY A 80 4.53 2.00 25.49
C GLY A 80 4.49 1.88 23.96
N LEU A 81 4.59 0.67 23.42
CA LEU A 81 4.63 0.41 21.99
C LEU A 81 3.22 0.50 21.40
N ILE A 82 3.15 1.08 20.22
CA ILE A 82 2.00 1.13 19.33
C ILE A 82 2.39 0.43 18.03
N ASN A 83 1.55 -0.47 17.55
CA ASN A 83 1.68 -1.10 16.24
C ASN A 83 0.44 -0.76 15.41
N LEU A 84 0.64 -0.26 14.20
CA LEU A 84 -0.43 0.16 13.31
C LEU A 84 -0.04 -0.03 11.85
N GLN A 85 -1.04 0.10 10.98
CA GLN A 85 -0.88 0.07 9.54
C GLN A 85 -1.38 1.39 8.96
N ILE A 86 -0.46 2.20 8.45
CA ILE A 86 -0.78 3.44 7.73
C ILE A 86 -1.43 3.06 6.40
N GLY A 87 -2.51 3.73 6.02
CA GLY A 87 -3.37 3.41 4.88
C GLY A 87 -4.59 2.55 5.24
N SER A 88 -4.77 2.21 6.51
CA SER A 88 -5.89 1.38 6.98
C SER A 88 -7.14 2.18 7.36
N GLN A 89 -7.00 3.45 7.74
CA GLN A 89 -8.12 4.30 8.19
C GLN A 89 -8.71 5.09 7.03
N ASP A 90 -7.88 5.50 6.08
CA ASP A 90 -8.30 6.14 4.82
C ASP A 90 -7.66 5.44 3.61
N PRO A 91 -8.09 4.20 3.30
CA PRO A 91 -7.52 3.43 2.20
C PRO A 91 -7.77 4.09 0.84
N THR A 92 -8.82 4.90 0.70
CA THR A 92 -9.11 5.60 -0.55
C THR A 92 -8.12 6.74 -0.80
N ALA A 93 -7.85 7.59 0.20
CA ALA A 93 -6.83 8.62 0.05
C ALA A 93 -5.43 8.02 -0.09
N PHE A 94 -5.12 6.97 0.68
CA PHE A 94 -3.83 6.30 0.63
C PHE A 94 -3.56 5.65 -0.75
N ALA A 95 -4.57 5.01 -1.35
CA ALA A 95 -4.47 4.42 -2.68
C ALA A 95 -4.34 5.48 -3.80
N ALA A 96 -4.81 6.71 -3.56
CA ALA A 96 -4.75 7.81 -4.52
C ALA A 96 -3.39 8.54 -4.53
N ILE A 97 -2.47 8.21 -3.61
CA ILE A 97 -1.14 8.82 -3.56
C ILE A 97 -0.31 8.37 -4.76
N ASP A 98 0.18 9.32 -5.56
CA ASP A 98 1.15 9.08 -6.61
C ASP A 98 2.56 8.93 -6.04
N TRP A 99 2.91 7.74 -5.56
CA TRP A 99 4.21 7.46 -4.91
C TRP A 99 5.44 7.78 -5.77
N ALA A 100 5.30 7.94 -7.10
CA ALA A 100 6.38 8.35 -7.99
C ALA A 100 6.64 9.87 -7.95
N ALA A 101 5.64 10.68 -7.58
CA ALA A 101 5.72 12.13 -7.44
C ALA A 101 6.28 12.58 -6.07
N GLY A 102 7.05 11.70 -5.40
CA GLY A 102 7.78 12.04 -4.18
C GLY A 102 8.73 13.22 -4.38
N PRO A 103 9.31 13.74 -3.29
CA PRO A 103 9.43 13.14 -1.96
C PRO A 103 8.18 13.25 -1.07
N TYR A 104 8.09 12.38 -0.06
CA TYR A 104 7.02 12.32 0.94
C TYR A 104 7.57 12.38 2.37
N TRP A 105 6.75 12.86 3.31
CA TRP A 105 7.05 12.94 4.73
C TRP A 105 5.89 12.39 5.56
N ILE A 106 6.21 11.82 6.72
CA ILE A 106 5.24 11.41 7.74
C ILE A 106 5.30 12.43 8.88
N GLU A 107 4.20 13.12 9.11
CA GLU A 107 3.95 13.94 10.30
C GLU A 107 3.18 13.11 11.33
N VAL A 108 3.64 13.14 12.58
CA VAL A 108 3.05 12.36 13.68
C VAL A 108 2.66 13.28 14.81
N SER A 109 1.40 13.16 15.24
CA SER A 109 0.87 13.84 16.42
C SER A 109 0.26 12.83 17.40
N LEU A 110 0.45 13.07 18.70
CA LEU A 110 -0.09 12.24 19.78
C LEU A 110 -0.95 13.11 20.69
N ASN A 111 -2.20 12.73 20.87
CA ASN A 111 -3.21 13.48 21.64
C ASN A 111 -3.29 14.96 21.22
N GLY A 112 -3.14 15.24 19.91
CA GLY A 112 -3.14 16.58 19.35
C GLY A 112 -1.83 17.37 19.46
N ASN A 113 -0.78 16.80 20.06
CA ASN A 113 0.54 17.42 20.14
C ASN A 113 1.44 16.88 19.01
N LEU A 114 2.10 17.78 18.27
CA LEU A 114 3.04 17.40 17.22
C LEU A 114 4.33 16.82 17.83
N PHE A 115 4.68 15.59 17.45
CA PHE A 115 5.93 14.93 17.86
C PHE A 115 7.04 15.10 16.84
N GLY A 116 6.68 15.27 15.57
CA GLY A 116 7.64 15.63 14.53
C GLY A 116 7.23 15.15 13.15
N THR A 117 8.07 15.52 12.20
CA THR A 117 7.91 15.18 10.78
C THR A 117 9.20 14.57 10.27
N SER A 118 9.11 13.42 9.60
CA SER A 118 10.26 12.67 9.09
C SER A 118 10.05 12.31 7.62
N GLN A 119 11.12 12.24 6.83
CA GLN A 119 11.00 11.87 5.43
C GLN A 119 10.69 10.38 5.29
N LEU A 120 9.72 10.05 4.43
CA LEU A 120 9.44 8.68 4.05
C LEU A 120 10.43 8.25 2.96
N VAL A 121 11.28 7.29 3.29
CA VAL A 121 12.29 6.74 2.38
C VAL A 121 12.00 5.28 2.07
N SER A 122 12.38 4.83 0.87
CA SER A 122 12.15 3.45 0.44
C SER A 122 12.87 2.44 1.33
N VAL A 123 12.20 1.33 1.62
CA VAL A 123 12.80 0.15 2.26
C VAL A 123 13.44 -0.77 1.20
N PRO A 124 14.37 -1.68 1.56
CA PRO A 124 15.10 -2.51 0.59
C PRO A 124 14.22 -3.30 -0.39
N TYR A 125 13.07 -3.82 0.07
CA TYR A 125 12.12 -4.53 -0.79
C TYR A 125 11.47 -3.58 -1.84
N ALA A 126 11.13 -2.35 -1.44
CA ALA A 126 10.57 -1.34 -2.34
C ALA A 126 11.60 -0.84 -3.37
N LEU A 127 12.89 -0.77 -2.99
CA LEU A 127 13.96 -0.41 -3.93
C LEU A 127 14.10 -1.44 -5.07
N HIS A 128 13.90 -2.73 -4.77
CA HIS A 128 13.93 -3.78 -5.79
C HIS A 128 12.66 -3.80 -6.66
N ALA A 129 11.50 -3.44 -6.09
CA ALA A 129 10.23 -3.37 -6.81
C ALA A 129 10.25 -2.37 -7.99
N ASN A 130 11.00 -1.26 -7.88
CA ASN A 130 11.22 -0.32 -9.00
C ASN A 130 11.82 -0.98 -10.25
N THR A 131 12.50 -2.12 -10.12
CA THR A 131 13.07 -2.83 -11.27
C THR A 131 12.01 -3.59 -12.08
N ALA A 132 10.88 -3.97 -11.45
CA ALA A 132 9.81 -4.72 -12.10
C ALA A 132 8.85 -3.81 -12.89
N ASP A 133 8.63 -2.58 -12.44
CA ASP A 133 7.73 -1.61 -13.09
C ASP A 133 8.31 -1.06 -14.41
N SER A 134 9.64 -1.13 -14.58
CA SER A 134 10.32 -0.71 -15.81
C SER A 134 10.14 -1.68 -17.01
N LEU A 135 9.40 -2.79 -16.86
CA LEU A 135 9.23 -3.82 -17.90
C LEU A 135 7.93 -3.67 -18.72
N VAL A 136 7.26 -2.52 -18.66
CA VAL A 136 5.94 -2.33 -19.32
C VAL A 136 5.97 -1.95 -20.80
N ASP A 137 7.14 -1.76 -21.42
CA ASP A 137 7.25 -1.42 -22.84
C ASP A 137 8.05 -2.47 -23.61
N PHE A 138 7.38 -3.57 -23.98
CA PHE A 138 7.86 -4.43 -25.05
C PHE A 138 7.17 -4.00 -26.34
N SER A 139 7.88 -3.25 -27.18
CA SER A 139 7.52 -3.12 -28.59
C SER A 139 7.77 -4.48 -29.27
N GLU A 140 6.75 -5.34 -29.24
CA GLU A 140 6.74 -6.59 -29.99
C GLU A 140 6.74 -6.24 -31.49
N THR A 141 7.85 -6.52 -32.15
CA THR A 141 7.97 -6.50 -33.61
C THR A 141 7.75 -7.91 -34.13
N ASP A 142 6.54 -8.43 -33.90
CA ASP A 142 6.19 -9.72 -34.52
C ASP A 142 5.98 -9.52 -36.04
N PRO A 143 6.47 -10.46 -36.88
CA PRO A 143 6.29 -10.36 -38.31
C PRO A 143 4.84 -10.66 -38.69
N VAL A 144 4.22 -9.73 -39.42
CA VAL A 144 2.89 -9.92 -40.01
C VAL A 144 2.96 -11.04 -41.05
N PHE A 145 2.45 -12.22 -40.71
CA PHE A 145 2.26 -13.30 -41.68
C PHE A 145 1.06 -12.95 -42.56
N ASN A 146 1.33 -12.27 -43.68
CA ASN A 146 0.33 -12.11 -44.73
C ASN A 146 0.17 -13.46 -45.44
N ALA A 147 -0.94 -14.15 -45.15
CA ALA A 147 -1.31 -15.38 -45.84
C ALA A 147 -1.49 -15.07 -47.33
N SER A 148 -0.73 -15.76 -48.18
CA SER A 148 -0.87 -15.73 -49.64
C SER A 148 -2.04 -16.60 -50.09
#